data_AF-A0A847DMP3-F1
#
_entry.id   AF-A0A847DMP3-F1
#
_cell.length_a   1.000
_cell.length_b   1.000
_cell.length_c   1.000
_cell.angle_alpha   90.00
_cell.angle_beta   90.00
_cell.angle_gamma   90.00
#
_symmetry.space_group_name_H-M   'P 1'
#
loop_
_entity.id
_entity.type
_entity.pdbx_description
1 polymer ?
#
loop_
_entity_poly.entity_id
_entity_poly.type
_entity_poly.pdbx_seq_one_letter_code
_entity_poly.pdbx_strand_id
1 'polypeptide(L)'
;MLGELGGSHLRASMTGRFEDMYKDYQEPISAGFIWQVYGGRAVVTQVFPESLAEKAGVQRGWILDKIKGESPVDGKLDTATNAPTFRAPILDVGKPESYMFIDQDEKEHLITLSPEKEDKTLLRWTINDKDIHYEPVLSHTLPEGYLYLLIKNFNSFRLLNPLKSRILVEDSPPGVILDLRYNNGGMEFLMKSALKRFFQDDIIIGTRTYYDGELPRI
;
A
#
# COMPACT_ATOMS: atom_id res chain seq x y z
N MET A 1 -13.02 12.73 -24.47
CA MET A 1 -12.26 11.59 -25.02
C MET A 1 -11.83 10.56 -23.96
N LEU A 2 -10.82 10.76 -23.10
CA LEU A 2 -10.45 9.68 -22.13
C LEU A 2 -11.50 9.40 -21.05
N GLY A 3 -12.25 10.42 -20.61
CA GLY A 3 -13.33 10.26 -19.62
C GLY A 3 -14.54 9.46 -20.13
N GLU A 4 -14.71 9.32 -21.44
CA GLU A 4 -15.80 8.54 -22.04
C GLU A 4 -15.51 7.03 -22.06
N LEU A 5 -14.25 6.63 -21.81
CA LEU A 5 -13.84 5.22 -21.80
C LEU A 5 -14.25 4.49 -20.51
N GLY A 6 -14.82 5.21 -19.53
CA GLY A 6 -15.30 4.63 -18.27
C GLY A 6 -14.21 3.99 -17.39
N GLY A 7 -12.93 4.10 -17.77
CA GLY A 7 -11.80 3.53 -17.06
C GLY A 7 -11.27 4.49 -16.00
N SER A 8 -11.43 4.16 -14.73
CA SER A 8 -10.90 4.92 -13.58
C SER A 8 -9.38 5.08 -13.57
N HIS A 9 -8.67 4.23 -14.32
CA HIS A 9 -7.21 4.20 -14.42
C HIS A 9 -6.64 4.80 -15.72
N LEU A 10 -7.48 5.36 -16.59
CA LEU A 10 -7.05 6.01 -17.84
C LEU A 10 -6.92 7.51 -17.64
N ARG A 11 -5.72 8.07 -17.89
CA ARG A 11 -5.46 9.51 -17.74
C ARG A 11 -4.54 10.01 -18.86
N ALA A 12 -4.77 11.25 -19.29
CA ALA A 12 -3.81 11.96 -20.12
C ALA A 12 -2.66 12.42 -19.22
N SER A 13 -1.42 12.16 -19.62
CA SER A 13 -0.26 12.72 -18.93
C SER A 13 0.37 13.84 -19.75
N MET A 14 0.69 14.96 -19.09
CA MET A 14 1.41 16.08 -19.69
C MET A 14 2.89 16.00 -19.31
N THR A 15 3.77 16.21 -20.27
CA THR A 15 5.24 16.00 -20.17
C THR A 15 5.89 16.76 -19.01
N GLY A 16 5.48 18.00 -18.73
CA GLY A 16 6.05 18.80 -17.62
C GLY A 16 5.77 18.24 -16.21
N ARG A 17 4.66 17.51 -16.02
CA ARG A 17 4.25 17.00 -14.70
C ARG A 17 5.14 15.85 -14.20
N PHE A 18 5.77 15.13 -15.12
CA PHE A 18 6.71 14.06 -14.77
C PHE A 18 8.07 14.60 -14.35
N GLU A 19 8.59 15.63 -15.03
CA GLU A 19 9.90 16.19 -14.70
C GLU A 19 9.93 16.83 -13.31
N ASP A 20 8.84 17.49 -12.91
CA ASP A 20 8.69 18.07 -11.56
C ASP A 20 8.51 16.99 -10.48
N MET A 21 7.89 15.84 -10.82
CA MET A 21 7.73 14.71 -9.89
C MET A 21 9.05 14.05 -9.50
N TYR A 22 10.09 14.10 -10.34
CA TYR A 22 11.36 13.40 -10.13
C TYR A 22 12.49 14.28 -9.59
N LYS A 23 12.42 15.61 -9.69
CA LYS A 23 13.53 16.51 -9.30
C LYS A 23 13.70 16.66 -7.78
N ASP A 24 12.60 16.65 -7.02
CA ASP A 24 12.60 16.90 -5.57
C ASP A 24 12.18 15.69 -4.73
N TYR A 25 12.33 14.48 -5.29
CA TYR A 25 11.81 13.26 -4.69
C TYR A 25 12.64 12.82 -3.46
N GLN A 26 12.38 13.42 -2.30
CA GLN A 26 12.61 12.80 -1.00
C GLN A 26 11.52 11.74 -0.81
N GLU A 27 11.90 10.50 -0.51
CA GLU A 27 10.93 9.43 -0.35
C GLU A 27 9.93 9.75 0.77
N PRO A 28 8.65 9.91 0.44
CA PRO A 28 7.65 10.33 1.40
C PRO A 28 7.43 9.25 2.46
N ILE A 29 7.41 9.65 3.73
CA ILE A 29 7.06 8.73 4.82
C ILE A 29 5.54 8.64 4.89
N SER A 30 4.99 7.45 4.77
CA SER A 30 3.56 7.26 4.94
C SER A 30 3.16 7.29 6.41
N ALA A 31 2.02 7.92 6.72
CA ALA A 31 1.37 7.80 8.02
C ALA A 31 0.91 6.37 8.35
N GLY A 32 0.82 5.48 7.36
CA GLY A 32 0.45 4.08 7.62
C GLY A 32 -1.03 3.76 7.47
N PHE A 33 -1.82 4.64 6.86
CA PHE A 33 -3.22 4.35 6.53
C PHE A 33 -3.61 4.97 5.19
N ILE A 34 -4.68 4.43 4.59
CA ILE A 34 -5.34 4.97 3.40
C ILE A 34 -6.77 5.35 3.79
N TRP A 35 -7.25 6.44 3.22
CA TRP A 35 -8.64 6.84 3.32
C TRP A 35 -9.25 7.15 1.95
N GLN A 36 -10.57 7.12 1.91
CA GLN A 36 -11.39 7.43 0.74
C GLN A 36 -12.63 8.20 1.15
N VAL A 37 -13.24 8.92 0.21
CA VAL A 37 -14.50 9.60 0.47
C VAL A 37 -15.67 8.65 0.16
N TYR A 38 -16.46 8.33 1.18
CA TYR A 38 -17.72 7.59 1.06
C TYR A 38 -18.85 8.39 1.69
N GLY A 39 -19.95 8.61 0.96
CA GLY A 39 -21.11 9.34 1.48
C GLY A 39 -20.77 10.76 1.99
N GLY A 40 -19.79 11.43 1.36
CA GLY A 40 -19.32 12.76 1.78
C GLY A 40 -18.41 12.77 3.01
N ARG A 41 -18.03 11.61 3.55
CA ARG A 41 -17.10 11.49 4.69
C ARG A 41 -15.80 10.85 4.25
N ALA A 42 -14.67 11.31 4.78
CA ALA A 42 -13.40 10.62 4.63
C ALA A 42 -13.36 9.41 5.58
N VAL A 43 -13.28 8.20 5.03
CA VAL A 43 -13.28 6.94 5.79
C VAL A 43 -11.93 6.28 5.64
N VAL A 44 -11.33 5.85 6.75
CA VAL A 44 -10.14 5.01 6.74
C VAL A 44 -10.50 3.65 6.15
N THR A 45 -9.98 3.36 4.96
CA THR A 45 -10.27 2.10 4.25
C THR A 45 -9.24 1.03 4.54
N GLN A 46 -8.05 1.43 4.99
CA GLN A 46 -6.93 0.53 5.19
C GLN A 46 -5.95 1.11 6.20
N VAL A 47 -5.46 0.26 7.10
CA VAL A 47 -4.40 0.55 8.06
C VAL A 47 -3.34 -0.51 7.85
N PHE A 48 -2.10 -0.08 7.66
CA PHE A 48 -1.02 -0.99 7.33
C PHE A 48 -0.42 -1.62 8.59
N PRO A 49 -0.14 -2.94 8.60
CA PRO A 49 0.53 -3.60 9.70
C PRO A 49 1.90 -2.99 10.03
N GLU A 50 2.22 -2.92 11.32
CA GLU A 50 3.41 -2.34 11.95
C GLU A 50 3.63 -0.84 11.69
N SER A 51 2.66 -0.18 11.06
CA SER A 51 2.77 1.23 10.71
C SER A 51 2.56 2.16 11.92
N LEU A 52 2.90 3.44 11.76
CA LEU A 52 2.62 4.47 12.77
C LEU A 52 1.12 4.52 13.11
N ALA A 53 0.25 4.43 12.11
CA ALA A 53 -1.20 4.41 12.30
C ALA A 53 -1.68 3.20 13.11
N GLU A 54 -1.18 1.99 12.82
CA GLU A 54 -1.56 0.79 13.58
C GLU A 54 -1.05 0.87 15.01
N LYS A 55 0.21 1.25 15.21
CA LYS A 55 0.81 1.44 16.54
C LYS A 55 0.06 2.49 17.36
N ALA A 56 -0.48 3.53 16.71
CA ALA A 56 -1.30 4.56 17.33
C ALA A 56 -2.77 4.17 17.52
N GLY A 57 -3.18 2.97 17.10
CA GLY A 57 -4.52 2.44 17.29
C GLY A 57 -5.56 2.94 16.28
N VAL A 58 -5.15 3.54 15.16
CA VAL A 58 -6.07 3.89 14.07
C VAL A 58 -6.71 2.62 13.54
N GLN A 59 -8.03 2.64 13.32
CA GLN A 59 -8.76 1.48 12.80
C GLN A 59 -9.44 1.77 11.46
N ARG A 60 -9.61 0.71 10.68
CA ARG A 60 -10.43 0.73 9.47
C ARG A 60 -11.89 1.04 9.84
N GLY A 61 -12.55 1.84 9.01
CA GLY A 61 -13.94 2.26 9.21
C GLY A 61 -14.09 3.55 10.01
N TRP A 62 -13.04 3.99 10.70
CA TRP A 62 -13.06 5.30 11.35
C TRP A 62 -13.17 6.43 10.31
N ILE A 63 -13.87 7.49 10.68
CA ILE A 63 -13.98 8.70 9.89
C ILE A 63 -12.77 9.57 10.19
N LEU A 64 -12.05 10.00 9.16
CA LEU A 64 -11.04 11.04 9.28
C LEU A 64 -11.75 12.41 9.21
N ASP A 65 -11.86 13.08 10.34
CA ASP A 65 -12.58 14.35 10.45
C ASP A 65 -11.68 15.55 10.13
N LYS A 66 -10.42 15.53 10.63
CA LYS A 66 -9.46 16.64 10.42
C LYS A 66 -8.05 16.16 10.16
N ILE A 67 -7.37 16.85 9.25
CA ILE A 67 -5.92 16.80 9.06
C ILE A 67 -5.38 18.19 9.38
N LYS A 68 -4.46 18.32 10.33
CA LYS A 68 -3.92 19.64 10.73
C LYS A 68 -5.02 20.66 11.10
N GLY A 69 -6.15 20.18 11.63
CA GLY A 69 -7.30 21.01 12.00
C GLY A 69 -8.25 21.38 10.85
N GLU A 70 -7.95 21.00 9.61
CA GLU A 70 -8.79 21.25 8.43
C GLU A 70 -9.56 20.00 8.00
N SER A 71 -10.77 20.19 7.47
CA SER A 71 -11.57 19.10 6.91
C SER A 71 -10.85 18.49 5.70
N PRO A 72 -10.68 17.16 5.64
CA PRO A 72 -10.05 16.50 4.50
C PRO A 72 -10.95 16.47 3.26
N VAL A 73 -12.24 16.82 3.40
CA VAL A 73 -13.24 16.76 2.33
C VAL A 73 -13.60 18.17 1.79
N ASP A 74 -13.24 19.25 2.48
CA ASP A 74 -13.55 20.61 2.01
C ASP A 74 -12.59 21.07 0.90
N GLY A 75 -13.15 21.26 -0.30
CA GLY A 75 -12.58 22.14 -1.34
C GLY A 75 -11.64 21.54 -2.38
N LYS A 76 -11.28 20.25 -2.32
CA LYS A 76 -10.41 19.59 -3.34
C LYS A 76 -10.82 18.15 -3.68
N LEU A 77 -12.12 17.89 -3.77
CA LEU A 77 -12.57 16.76 -4.58
C LEU A 77 -12.15 17.08 -6.01
N ASP A 78 -11.23 16.29 -6.55
CA ASP A 78 -10.90 16.31 -7.97
C ASP A 78 -12.16 15.81 -8.70
N THR A 79 -13.13 16.72 -8.88
CA THR A 79 -14.44 16.48 -9.49
C THR A 79 -14.33 16.06 -10.95
N ALA A 80 -13.13 16.05 -11.52
CA ALA A 80 -12.88 15.67 -12.89
C ALA A 80 -13.02 14.17 -13.17
N THR A 81 -13.09 13.29 -12.16
CA THR A 81 -12.94 11.83 -12.44
C THR A 81 -13.97 10.87 -11.85
N ASN A 82 -14.84 11.25 -10.90
CA ASN A 82 -15.78 10.31 -10.25
C ASN A 82 -15.13 8.99 -9.74
N ALA A 83 -13.80 8.94 -9.66
CA ALA A 83 -13.04 7.77 -9.29
C ALA A 83 -12.65 7.91 -7.81
N PRO A 84 -12.71 6.83 -7.02
CA PRO A 84 -12.28 6.87 -5.64
C PRO A 84 -10.77 7.15 -5.58
N THR A 85 -10.40 8.40 -5.33
CA THR A 85 -9.00 8.77 -5.12
C THR A 85 -8.57 8.24 -3.77
N PHE A 86 -7.83 7.13 -3.76
CA PHE A 86 -7.12 6.65 -2.58
C PHE A 86 -6.12 7.72 -2.14
N ARG A 87 -6.19 8.15 -0.88
CA ARG A 87 -5.28 9.13 -0.32
C ARG A 87 -4.53 8.51 0.84
N ALA A 88 -3.21 8.56 0.78
CA ALA A 88 -2.32 8.17 1.86
C ALA A 88 -1.66 9.45 2.40
N PRO A 89 -1.76 9.75 3.70
CA PRO A 89 -1.06 10.91 4.24
C PRO A 89 0.44 10.68 4.22
N ILE A 90 1.16 11.73 3.84
CA ILE A 90 2.61 11.80 3.81
C ILE A 90 3.06 12.67 4.97
N LEU A 91 4.05 12.20 5.70
CA LEU A 91 4.66 12.86 6.85
C LEU A 91 6.09 13.28 6.51
N ASP A 92 6.51 14.39 7.12
CA ASP A 92 7.90 14.84 7.11
C ASP A 92 8.65 14.25 8.31
N VAL A 93 9.87 13.73 8.10
CA VAL A 93 10.74 13.23 9.20
C VAL A 93 10.86 14.27 10.31
N GLY A 94 10.63 13.85 11.55
CA GLY A 94 10.77 14.70 12.73
C GLY A 94 9.70 15.79 12.87
N LYS A 95 8.68 15.80 12.01
CA LYS A 95 7.53 16.70 12.14
C LYS A 95 6.28 15.88 12.49
N PRO A 96 5.84 15.89 13.75
CA PRO A 96 4.61 15.23 14.13
C PRO A 96 3.41 15.89 13.43
N GLU A 97 2.44 15.08 13.03
CA GLU A 97 1.19 15.54 12.42
C GLU A 97 0.00 14.94 13.17
N SER A 98 -0.99 15.78 13.44
CA SER A 98 -2.20 15.39 14.17
C SER A 98 -3.38 15.19 13.24
N TYR A 99 -4.13 14.12 13.52
CA TYR A 99 -5.32 13.67 12.82
C TYR A 99 -6.45 13.51 13.81
N MET A 100 -7.63 14.04 13.49
CA MET A 100 -8.84 13.77 14.26
C MET A 100 -9.62 12.64 13.59
N PHE A 101 -9.91 11.58 14.34
CA PHE A 101 -10.73 10.48 13.89
C PHE A 101 -12.03 10.39 14.70
N ILE A 102 -13.07 9.85 14.10
CA ILE A 102 -14.33 9.50 14.77
C ILE A 102 -14.53 8.00 14.59
N ASP A 103 -14.71 7.26 15.68
CA ASP A 103 -14.95 5.82 15.63
C ASP A 103 -16.44 5.48 15.36
N GLN A 104 -16.75 4.19 15.41
CA GLN A 104 -18.09 3.66 15.17
C GLN A 104 -19.11 4.02 16.26
N ASP A 105 -18.65 4.42 17.46
CA ASP A 105 -19.46 4.84 18.59
C ASP A 105 -19.56 6.38 18.66
N GLU A 106 -19.21 7.07 17.56
CA GLU A 106 -19.16 8.52 17.42
C GLU A 106 -18.17 9.22 18.38
N LYS A 107 -17.20 8.49 18.91
CA LYS A 107 -16.18 9.05 19.80
C LYS A 107 -15.01 9.63 19.00
N GLU A 108 -14.59 10.83 19.36
CA GLU A 108 -13.43 11.52 18.80
C GLU A 108 -12.11 10.99 19.36
N HIS A 109 -11.12 10.81 18.48
CA HIS A 109 -9.76 10.40 18.78
C HIS A 109 -8.77 11.35 18.11
N LEU A 110 -8.06 12.15 18.89
CA LEU A 110 -6.94 12.96 18.41
C LEU A 110 -5.66 12.12 18.45
N ILE A 111 -5.14 11.77 17.28
CA ILE A 111 -3.95 10.95 17.12
C ILE A 111 -2.84 11.78 16.49
N THR A 112 -1.68 11.82 17.14
CA THR A 112 -0.47 12.47 16.63
C THR A 112 0.53 11.42 16.20
N LEU A 113 0.88 11.43 14.91
CA LEU A 113 1.86 10.52 14.32
C LEU A 113 3.18 11.26 14.14
N SER A 114 4.26 10.72 14.71
CA SER A 114 5.60 11.31 14.64
C SER A 114 6.56 10.33 13.98
N PRO A 115 7.00 10.59 12.74
CA PRO A 115 8.00 9.73 12.10
C PRO A 115 9.39 10.07 12.65
N GLU A 116 9.99 9.13 13.38
CA GLU A 116 11.38 9.24 13.83
C GLU A 116 12.35 8.71 12.78
N LYS A 117 13.54 9.33 12.69
CA LYS A 117 14.57 8.99 11.68
C LYS A 117 15.06 7.53 11.77
N GLU A 118 14.92 6.91 12.94
CA GLU A 118 15.34 5.53 13.21
C GLU A 118 14.20 4.51 13.17
N ASP A 119 12.94 4.93 12.96
CA ASP A 119 11.82 3.99 12.98
C ASP A 119 11.85 3.12 11.71
N LYS A 120 12.44 1.92 11.84
CA LYS A 120 12.61 0.97 10.71
C LYS A 120 11.29 0.42 10.20
N THR A 121 10.18 0.67 10.88
CA THR A 121 8.82 0.31 10.45
C THR A 121 8.17 1.37 9.57
N LEU A 122 8.88 2.48 9.27
CA LEU A 122 8.40 3.48 8.31
C LEU A 122 8.26 2.79 6.95
N LEU A 123 7.02 2.42 6.63
CA LEU A 123 6.71 1.78 5.38
C LEU A 123 6.90 2.82 4.27
N ARG A 124 8.04 2.70 3.59
CA ARG A 124 8.31 3.35 2.33
C ARG A 124 7.47 2.63 1.27
N TRP A 125 6.24 3.11 1.06
CA TRP A 125 5.27 2.50 0.15
C TRP A 125 5.52 2.85 -1.32
N THR A 126 6.57 3.62 -1.63
CA THR A 126 6.88 4.00 -3.01
C THR A 126 8.07 3.24 -3.56
N ILE A 127 7.74 2.33 -4.47
CA ILE A 127 8.48 1.89 -5.67
C ILE A 127 9.89 2.50 -5.80
N ASN A 128 10.87 2.02 -5.04
CA ASN A 128 12.27 1.98 -5.45
C ASN A 128 13.06 1.04 -4.52
N ASP A 129 13.75 0.08 -5.12
CA ASP A 129 14.55 -0.97 -4.46
C ASP A 129 15.85 -0.44 -3.80
N LYS A 130 15.96 0.90 -3.65
CA LYS A 130 17.20 1.56 -3.24
C LYS A 130 17.38 1.64 -1.73
N ASP A 131 16.36 1.35 -0.94
CA ASP A 131 16.52 1.31 0.50
C ASP A 131 17.06 0.00 1.03
N ILE A 132 18.06 0.16 1.89
CA ILE A 132 18.79 -0.92 2.53
C ILE A 132 17.89 -1.64 3.57
N HIS A 133 16.76 -1.06 3.98
CA HIS A 133 15.93 -1.56 5.10
C HIS A 133 14.49 -1.95 4.74
N TYR A 134 14.11 -1.99 3.47
CA TYR A 134 12.77 -2.46 3.08
C TYR A 134 12.70 -4.00 3.14
N GLU A 135 11.87 -4.52 4.04
CA GLU A 135 11.57 -5.96 4.13
C GLU A 135 10.23 -6.25 3.44
N PRO A 136 10.22 -6.87 2.24
CA PRO A 136 9.01 -7.14 1.47
C PRO A 136 8.12 -8.23 2.08
N VAL A 137 8.68 -9.05 2.97
CA VAL A 137 8.00 -10.19 3.61
C VAL A 137 8.22 -10.14 5.12
N LEU A 138 7.16 -9.93 5.88
CA LEU A 138 7.18 -10.22 7.31
C LEU A 138 6.80 -11.68 7.52
N SER A 139 7.49 -12.35 8.44
CA SER A 139 7.09 -13.69 8.85
C SER A 139 7.28 -13.92 10.34
N HIS A 140 6.49 -14.83 10.86
CA HIS A 140 6.67 -15.43 12.17
C HIS A 140 5.95 -16.78 12.23
N THR A 141 6.39 -17.63 13.14
CA THR A 141 5.72 -18.90 13.44
C THR A 141 4.56 -18.63 14.40
N LEU A 142 3.38 -19.19 14.12
CA LEU A 142 2.21 -19.08 14.99
C LEU A 142 2.24 -20.15 16.09
N PRO A 143 1.45 -19.99 17.17
CA PRO A 143 1.11 -21.11 18.05
C PRO A 143 0.56 -22.26 17.19
N GLU A 144 1.01 -23.50 17.42
CA GLU A 144 0.82 -24.69 16.56
C GLU A 144 1.80 -24.86 15.37
N GLY A 145 2.81 -23.99 15.22
CA GLY A 145 3.91 -24.21 14.27
C GLY A 145 3.61 -23.80 12.82
N TYR A 146 2.44 -23.24 12.53
CA TYR A 146 2.13 -22.70 11.19
C TYR A 146 3.03 -21.50 10.86
N LEU A 147 3.46 -21.41 9.61
CA LEU A 147 4.23 -20.27 9.12
C LEU A 147 3.28 -19.17 8.63
N TYR A 148 3.34 -17.99 9.23
CA TYR A 148 2.63 -16.81 8.74
C TYR A 148 3.56 -15.95 7.88
N LEU A 149 3.09 -15.57 6.69
CA LEU A 149 3.81 -14.73 5.73
C LEU A 149 2.92 -13.56 5.30
N LEU A 150 3.29 -12.32 5.66
CA LEU A 150 2.68 -11.12 5.10
C LEU A 150 3.53 -10.61 3.94
N ILE A 151 2.97 -10.63 2.72
CA ILE A 151 3.61 -10.04 1.54
C ILE A 151 3.05 -8.63 1.33
N LYS A 152 3.89 -7.61 1.51
CA LYS A 152 3.48 -6.20 1.45
C LYS A 152 3.18 -5.73 0.02
N ASN A 153 4.00 -6.13 -0.95
CA ASN A 153 3.79 -5.91 -2.40
C ASN A 153 4.75 -6.78 -3.23
N PHE A 154 4.60 -6.76 -4.54
CA PHE A 154 5.43 -7.49 -5.50
C PHE A 154 6.39 -6.57 -6.27
N ASN A 155 7.09 -5.65 -5.59
CA ASN A 155 7.96 -4.67 -6.25
C ASN A 155 9.47 -4.85 -6.03
N SER A 156 9.90 -5.83 -5.21
CA SER A 156 11.31 -6.06 -4.91
C SER A 156 11.70 -7.51 -5.17
N PHE A 157 12.84 -7.73 -5.84
CA PHE A 157 13.44 -9.05 -6.01
C PHE A 157 13.87 -9.66 -4.67
N ARG A 158 14.05 -8.83 -3.64
CA ARG A 158 14.28 -9.28 -2.26
C ARG A 158 13.13 -10.10 -1.71
N LEU A 159 11.94 -10.10 -2.34
CA LEU A 159 10.83 -11.00 -2.02
C LEU A 159 11.22 -12.50 -2.15
N LEU A 160 12.00 -12.84 -3.16
CA LEU A 160 12.16 -14.25 -3.58
C LEU A 160 13.08 -15.05 -2.64
N ASN A 161 14.08 -14.39 -2.06
CA ASN A 161 15.05 -15.05 -1.18
C ASN A 161 14.49 -15.42 0.20
N PRO A 162 13.79 -14.53 0.95
CA PRO A 162 13.10 -14.85 2.20
C PRO A 162 12.00 -15.90 2.03
N LEU A 163 11.22 -15.84 0.95
CA LEU A 163 10.25 -16.90 0.65
C LEU A 163 10.95 -18.25 0.44
N LYS A 164 12.06 -18.25 -0.31
CA LYS A 164 12.84 -19.47 -0.55
C LYS A 164 13.46 -20.00 0.74
N SER A 165 14.13 -19.16 1.53
CA SER A 165 14.81 -19.60 2.74
C SER A 165 13.83 -20.02 3.82
N ARG A 166 12.71 -19.30 4.05
CA ARG A 166 11.82 -19.62 5.18
C ARG A 166 10.91 -20.82 4.92
N ILE A 167 10.49 -21.03 3.67
CA ILE A 167 9.74 -22.24 3.27
C ILE A 167 10.65 -23.49 3.24
N LEU A 168 11.97 -23.32 3.11
CA LEU A 168 12.92 -24.43 3.04
C LEU A 168 13.68 -24.70 4.36
N VAL A 169 13.73 -23.75 5.29
CA VAL A 169 14.58 -23.81 6.49
C VAL A 169 13.79 -24.00 7.78
N GLU A 170 12.53 -23.58 7.86
CA GLU A 170 11.68 -23.98 8.99
C GLU A 170 11.18 -25.41 8.79
N ASP A 171 11.31 -26.22 9.84
CA ASP A 171 10.92 -27.64 9.92
C ASP A 171 9.51 -27.87 9.37
N SER A 172 9.40 -28.09 8.05
CA SER A 172 8.17 -28.44 7.30
C SER A 172 6.88 -28.04 8.03
N PRO A 173 6.54 -26.73 8.09
CA PRO A 173 5.41 -26.28 8.90
C PRO A 173 4.14 -27.02 8.45
N PRO A 174 3.23 -27.36 9.39
CA PRO A 174 2.00 -28.08 9.06
C PRO A 174 1.12 -27.34 8.04
N GLY A 175 1.30 -26.02 7.92
CA GLY A 175 0.73 -25.21 6.86
C GLY A 175 1.32 -23.80 6.82
N VAL A 176 0.96 -23.06 5.78
CA VAL A 176 1.40 -21.67 5.56
C VAL A 176 0.17 -20.78 5.43
N ILE A 177 0.15 -19.67 6.17
CA ILE A 177 -0.83 -18.59 6.00
C ILE A 177 -0.18 -17.49 5.18
N LEU A 178 -0.74 -17.24 4.00
CA LEU A 178 -0.27 -16.23 3.07
C LEU A 178 -1.19 -15.00 3.17
N ASP A 179 -0.74 -13.99 3.92
CA ASP A 179 -1.47 -12.75 4.09
C ASP A 179 -1.14 -11.76 2.96
N LEU A 180 -2.14 -11.48 2.15
CA LEU A 180 -2.12 -10.49 1.07
C LEU A 180 -3.05 -9.31 1.36
N ARG A 181 -3.58 -9.19 2.58
CA ARG A 181 -4.31 -8.00 2.99
C ARG A 181 -3.41 -6.80 2.76
N TYR A 182 -3.98 -5.75 2.16
CA TYR A 182 -3.30 -4.47 1.93
C TYR A 182 -2.16 -4.49 0.90
N ASN A 183 -1.95 -5.63 0.22
CA ASN A 183 -1.03 -5.76 -0.90
C ASN A 183 -1.63 -5.09 -2.14
N ASN A 184 -1.00 -4.03 -2.63
CA ASN A 184 -1.45 -3.26 -3.79
C ASN A 184 -1.00 -3.84 -5.14
N GLY A 185 -0.51 -5.08 -5.15
CA GLY A 185 0.03 -5.75 -6.33
C GLY A 185 1.51 -5.44 -6.53
N GLY A 186 1.90 -5.19 -7.78
CA GLY A 186 3.27 -4.93 -8.18
C GLY A 186 3.62 -5.59 -9.50
N MET A 187 4.87 -6.02 -9.66
CA MET A 187 5.34 -6.70 -10.86
C MET A 187 4.74 -8.12 -10.96
N GLU A 188 3.96 -8.34 -12.02
CA GLU A 188 3.32 -9.63 -12.33
C GLU A 188 4.31 -10.81 -12.31
N PHE A 189 5.52 -10.60 -12.85
CA PHE A 189 6.58 -11.60 -12.86
C PHE A 189 7.03 -12.02 -11.46
N LEU A 190 7.16 -11.07 -10.51
CA LEU A 190 7.57 -11.37 -9.14
C LEU A 190 6.48 -12.13 -8.39
N MET A 191 5.22 -11.74 -8.57
CA MET A 191 4.07 -12.48 -8.05
C MET A 191 4.05 -13.92 -8.57
N LYS A 192 4.15 -14.11 -9.89
CA LYS A 192 4.18 -15.45 -10.51
C LYS A 192 5.35 -16.28 -9.96
N SER A 193 6.53 -15.69 -9.84
CA SER A 193 7.72 -16.35 -9.31
C SER A 193 7.54 -16.80 -7.85
N ALA A 194 6.88 -16.00 -7.02
CA ALA A 194 6.55 -16.37 -5.65
C ALA A 194 5.51 -17.51 -5.59
N LEU A 195 4.45 -17.44 -6.42
CA LEU A 195 3.38 -18.45 -6.43
C LEU A 195 3.83 -19.82 -6.91
N LYS A 196 4.83 -19.90 -7.81
CA LYS A 196 5.42 -21.19 -8.26
C LYS A 196 5.97 -22.05 -7.12
N ARG A 197 6.14 -21.50 -5.92
CA ARG A 197 6.54 -22.28 -4.75
C ARG A 197 5.40 -23.09 -4.13
N PHE A 198 4.15 -22.65 -4.33
CA PHE A 198 2.95 -23.25 -3.73
C PHE A 198 2.18 -24.11 -4.73
N PHE A 199 2.31 -23.83 -6.02
CA PHE A 199 1.56 -24.50 -7.09
C PHE A 199 2.51 -25.21 -8.04
N GLN A 200 2.26 -26.50 -8.29
CA GLN A 200 3.06 -27.32 -9.20
C GLN A 200 2.79 -26.96 -10.67
N ASP A 201 1.55 -26.58 -10.97
CA ASP A 201 1.11 -26.20 -12.30
C ASP A 201 1.13 -24.68 -12.48
N ASP A 202 1.34 -24.24 -13.72
CA ASP A 202 1.23 -22.82 -14.06
C ASP A 202 -0.23 -22.34 -13.86
N ILE A 203 -0.40 -21.31 -13.03
CA ILE A 203 -1.70 -20.67 -12.84
C ILE A 203 -1.90 -19.60 -13.92
N ILE A 204 -3.01 -19.71 -14.66
CA ILE A 204 -3.47 -18.64 -15.56
C ILE A 204 -4.13 -17.55 -14.70
N ILE A 205 -3.45 -16.42 -14.52
CA ILE A 205 -3.89 -15.31 -13.66
C ILE A 205 -4.76 -14.30 -14.43
N GLY A 206 -4.78 -14.39 -15.76
CA GLY A 206 -5.62 -13.56 -16.62
C GLY A 206 -5.11 -13.53 -18.06
N THR A 207 -5.85 -12.83 -18.92
CA THR A 207 -5.49 -12.61 -20.33
C THR A 207 -5.10 -11.15 -20.52
N ARG A 208 -3.93 -10.90 -21.10
CA ARG A 208 -3.55 -9.54 -21.52
C ARG A 208 -4.06 -9.32 -22.95
N THR A 209 -4.86 -8.29 -23.12
CA THR A 209 -5.35 -7.85 -24.43
C THR A 209 -4.71 -6.53 -24.81
N TYR A 210 -4.21 -6.44 -26.03
CA TYR A 210 -3.68 -5.21 -26.62
C TYR A 210 -4.75 -4.62 -27.54
N TYR A 211 -4.90 -3.29 -27.56
CA TYR A 211 -5.94 -2.61 -28.33
C TYR A 211 -5.79 -2.83 -29.85
N ASP A 212 -4.56 -3.03 -30.33
CA ASP A 212 -4.21 -3.34 -31.72
C ASP A 212 -3.93 -4.84 -31.95
N GLY A 213 -4.06 -5.67 -30.91
CA GLY A 213 -3.77 -7.11 -30.98
C GLY A 213 -2.28 -7.46 -31.12
N GLU A 214 -1.37 -6.49 -31.15
CA GLU A 214 0.06 -6.74 -31.29
C GLU A 214 0.81 -6.50 -29.96
N LEU A 215 1.85 -7.30 -29.73
CA LEU A 215 2.79 -7.05 -28.65
C LEU A 215 3.58 -5.77 -28.98
N PRO A 216 3.70 -4.78 -28.06
CA PRO A 216 4.54 -3.63 -28.29
C PRO A 216 5.98 -4.08 -28.53
N ARG A 217 6.53 -3.71 -29.68
CA ARG A 217 7.93 -3.96 -30.02
C ARG A 217 8.79 -3.10 -29.09
N ILE A 218 9.62 -3.76 -28.28
CA ILE A 218 10.60 -3.13 -27.39
C ILE A 218 11.90 -2.94 -28.16
#